data_AF-A0A958XMZ0-F1
#
_entry.id   AF-A0A958XMZ0-F1
#
_cell.length_a   1.000
_cell.length_b   1.000
_cell.length_c   1.000
_cell.angle_alpha   90.00
_cell.angle_beta   90.00
_cell.angle_gamma   90.00
#
_symmetry.space_group_name_H-M   'P 1'
#
loop_
_entity.id
_entity.type
_entity.pdbx_description
1 polymer ?
#
loop_
_entity_poly.entity_id
_entity_poly.type
_entity_poly.pdbx_seq_one_letter_code
_entity_poly.pdbx_strand_id
1 'polypeptide(L)'
;NVLLEMNERYIADLNREYNAISELDSLNAFTSVLQDRFIDSERNLNFIGRIKDICKSDSLFTITVWNKDFFNDRDYMALISLSAESLNEFRAKFREAGSVDEISFIVNVSEIISYPLQLKSNIEHSSDDIYTYLSLDSDFSLIIFKGSLIDYYIMKTEEQ
;
A
#
# COMPACT_ATOMS: atom_id res chain seq x y z
N ASN A 1 23.10 4.19 -12.32
CA ASN A 1 21.69 3.79 -12.44
C ASN A 1 21.46 2.27 -12.59
N VAL A 2 22.46 1.41 -12.36
CA VAL A 2 22.31 -0.07 -12.39
C VAL A 2 21.53 -0.59 -11.18
N LEU A 3 21.64 0.09 -10.04
CA LEU A 3 20.96 -0.29 -8.80
C LEU A 3 19.44 -0.16 -8.91
N LEU A 4 18.96 0.89 -9.56
CA LEU A 4 17.53 1.10 -9.83
C LEU A 4 16.98 -0.04 -10.70
N GLU A 5 17.64 -0.36 -11.81
CA GLU A 5 17.26 -1.46 -12.70
C GLU A 5 17.24 -2.82 -11.98
N MET A 6 18.18 -3.03 -11.05
CA MET A 6 18.16 -4.23 -10.20
C MET A 6 16.95 -4.27 -9.29
N ASN A 7 16.66 -3.19 -8.55
CA ASN A 7 15.50 -3.11 -7.65
C ASN A 7 14.19 -3.36 -8.43
N GLU A 8 14.02 -2.70 -9.58
CA GLU A 8 12.85 -2.88 -10.45
C GLU A 8 12.69 -4.33 -10.92
N ARG A 9 13.79 -4.97 -11.30
CA ARG A 9 13.76 -6.38 -11.72
C ARG A 9 13.32 -7.31 -10.60
N TYR A 10 13.86 -7.14 -9.39
CA TYR A 10 13.45 -7.98 -8.24
C TYR A 10 11.98 -7.78 -7.89
N ILE A 11 11.48 -6.54 -7.94
CA ILE A 11 10.06 -6.25 -7.72
C ILE A 11 9.20 -6.93 -8.79
N ALA A 12 9.62 -6.87 -10.06
CA ALA A 12 8.91 -7.53 -11.16
C ALA A 12 8.92 -9.06 -11.03
N ASP A 13 10.02 -9.66 -10.57
CA ASP A 13 10.12 -11.09 -10.30
C ASP A 13 9.18 -11.49 -9.15
N LEU A 14 9.16 -10.75 -8.03
CA LEU A 14 8.24 -10.97 -6.92
C LEU A 14 6.76 -10.87 -7.35
N ASN A 15 6.41 -9.82 -8.11
CA ASN A 15 5.04 -9.64 -8.60
C ASN A 15 4.58 -10.82 -9.44
N ARG A 16 5.47 -11.35 -10.28
CA ARG A 16 5.19 -12.52 -11.12
C ARG A 16 5.04 -13.78 -10.29
N GLU A 17 5.94 -14.01 -9.34
CA GLU A 17 5.94 -15.19 -8.47
C GLU A 17 4.66 -15.30 -7.65
N TYR A 18 4.24 -14.18 -7.05
CA TYR A 18 3.07 -14.15 -6.16
C TYR A 18 1.78 -13.72 -6.87
N ASN A 19 1.81 -13.53 -8.19
CA ASN A 19 0.72 -12.95 -8.97
C ASN A 19 0.16 -11.68 -8.31
N ALA A 20 1.07 -10.84 -7.80
CA ALA A 20 0.73 -9.67 -7.02
C ALA A 20 0.41 -8.49 -7.95
N ILE A 21 -0.64 -7.74 -7.61
CA ILE A 21 -0.98 -6.52 -8.33
C ILE A 21 -0.01 -5.42 -7.90
N SER A 22 0.60 -4.74 -8.88
CA SER A 22 1.48 -3.61 -8.63
C SER A 22 0.68 -2.32 -8.46
N GLU A 23 1.16 -1.45 -7.58
CA GLU A 23 0.56 -0.14 -7.27
C GLU A 23 0.25 0.68 -8.55
N LEU A 24 1.19 0.77 -9.50
CA LEU A 24 1.04 1.56 -10.73
C LEU A 24 -0.19 1.21 -11.57
N ASP A 25 -0.63 -0.06 -11.56
CA ASP A 25 -1.79 -0.51 -12.33
C ASP A 25 -3.14 -0.26 -11.62
N SER A 26 -3.13 0.09 -10.32
CA SER A 26 -4.33 0.11 -9.48
C SER A 26 -4.73 1.49 -8.94
N LEU A 27 -3.76 2.39 -8.74
CA LEU A 27 -3.95 3.66 -8.02
C LEU A 27 -4.90 4.65 -8.72
N ASN A 28 -4.92 4.66 -10.06
CA ASN A 28 -5.88 5.47 -10.84
C ASN A 28 -7.28 4.84 -10.91
N ALA A 29 -7.44 3.56 -10.54
CA ALA A 29 -8.64 2.77 -10.80
C ALA A 29 -9.39 2.32 -9.54
N PHE A 30 -8.87 2.61 -8.34
CA PHE A 30 -9.38 2.18 -7.02
C PHE A 30 -10.78 2.75 -6.68
N THR A 31 -11.78 2.32 -7.44
CA THR A 31 -13.23 2.50 -7.24
C THR A 31 -13.73 1.47 -6.23
N SER A 32 -14.91 1.70 -5.63
CA SER A 32 -15.54 0.73 -4.71
C SER A 32 -15.65 -0.68 -5.31
N VAL A 33 -15.93 -0.79 -6.61
CA VAL A 33 -16.02 -2.07 -7.34
C VAL A 33 -14.68 -2.82 -7.40
N LEU A 34 -13.55 -2.10 -7.45
CA LEU A 34 -12.25 -2.76 -7.37
C LEU A 34 -11.94 -3.20 -5.93
N GLN A 35 -12.33 -2.42 -4.92
CA GLN A 35 -12.11 -2.79 -3.52
C GLN A 35 -12.78 -4.13 -3.18
N ASP A 36 -14.05 -4.29 -3.54
CA ASP A 36 -14.80 -5.53 -3.31
C ASP A 36 -14.15 -6.72 -4.04
N ARG A 37 -13.73 -6.51 -5.30
CA ARG A 37 -13.04 -7.55 -6.08
C ARG A 37 -11.69 -7.92 -5.49
N PHE A 38 -10.95 -6.99 -4.92
CA PHE A 38 -9.65 -7.26 -4.30
C PHE A 38 -9.81 -8.15 -3.06
N ILE A 39 -10.81 -7.87 -2.22
CA ILE A 39 -11.13 -8.66 -1.03
C ILE A 39 -11.63 -10.05 -1.43
N ASP A 40 -12.60 -10.13 -2.35
CA ASP A 40 -13.23 -11.40 -2.76
C ASP A 40 -12.28 -12.34 -3.53
N SER A 41 -11.18 -11.81 -4.08
CA SER A 41 -10.22 -12.60 -4.86
C SER A 41 -8.95 -13.00 -4.09
N GLU A 42 -8.87 -12.69 -2.78
CA GLU A 42 -7.70 -12.94 -1.92
C GLU A 42 -6.38 -12.54 -2.61
N ARG A 43 -6.42 -11.45 -3.38
CA ARG A 43 -5.30 -11.12 -4.25
C ARG A 43 -4.14 -10.52 -3.47
N ASN A 44 -2.95 -10.96 -3.83
CA ASN A 44 -1.72 -10.41 -3.31
C ASN A 44 -1.50 -9.02 -3.89
N LEU A 45 -1.14 -8.08 -3.04
CA LEU A 45 -0.81 -6.71 -3.42
C LEU A 45 0.67 -6.50 -3.16
N ASN A 46 1.37 -5.85 -4.10
CA ASN A 46 2.68 -5.29 -3.84
C ASN A 46 2.53 -3.85 -3.36
N PHE A 47 3.11 -3.56 -2.20
CA PHE A 47 3.17 -2.24 -1.61
C PHE A 47 4.62 -1.83 -1.39
N ILE A 48 5.04 -0.68 -1.94
CA ILE A 48 6.37 -0.13 -1.67
C ILE A 48 6.25 0.96 -0.63
N GLY A 49 6.99 0.87 0.47
CA GLY A 49 6.93 1.92 1.48
C GLY A 49 7.94 1.78 2.60
N ARG A 50 7.82 2.71 3.56
CA ARG A 50 8.71 2.81 4.73
C ARG A 50 8.00 2.35 5.97
N ILE A 51 8.71 1.59 6.81
CA ILE A 51 8.18 1.19 8.11
C ILE A 51 8.12 2.42 9.02
N LYS A 52 6.93 2.70 9.54
CA LYS A 52 6.68 3.79 10.50
C LYS A 52 6.64 3.29 11.92
N ASP A 53 5.99 2.16 12.16
CA ASP A 53 5.79 1.61 13.49
C ASP A 53 5.61 0.08 13.47
N ILE A 54 5.87 -0.57 14.61
CA ILE A 54 5.65 -2.00 14.82
C ILE A 54 5.00 -2.21 16.20
N CYS A 55 3.72 -2.56 16.19
CA CYS A 55 2.93 -2.82 17.39
C CYS A 55 2.75 -4.32 17.62
N LYS A 56 2.63 -4.74 18.88
CA LYS A 56 2.25 -6.12 19.23
C LYS A 56 0.78 -6.14 19.68
N SER A 57 -0.01 -7.03 19.09
CA SER A 57 -1.37 -7.34 19.53
C SER A 57 -1.54 -8.85 19.64
N ASP A 58 -1.81 -9.34 20.84
CA ASP A 58 -1.95 -10.77 21.13
C ASP A 58 -0.70 -11.58 20.71
N SER A 59 -0.89 -12.54 19.80
CA SER A 59 0.15 -13.39 19.22
C SER A 59 0.74 -12.85 17.91
N LEU A 60 0.25 -11.70 17.42
CA LEU A 60 0.68 -11.10 16.16
C LEU A 60 1.37 -9.76 16.40
N PHE A 61 2.23 -9.41 15.45
CA PHE A 61 2.76 -8.08 15.32
C PHE A 61 2.11 -7.42 14.11
N THR A 62 1.94 -6.11 14.17
CA THR A 62 1.43 -5.29 13.08
C THR A 62 2.48 -4.26 12.72
N ILE A 63 2.99 -4.33 11.49
CA ILE A 63 3.87 -3.32 10.91
C ILE A 63 2.99 -2.30 10.19
N THR A 64 3.17 -1.03 10.54
CA THR A 64 2.57 0.09 9.79
C THR A 64 3.56 0.55 8.74
N VAL A 65 3.19 0.42 7.47
CA VAL A 65 4.00 0.86 6.32
C VAL A 65 3.31 2.03 5.65
N TRP A 66 4.09 3.07 5.34
CA TRP A 66 3.61 4.27 4.68
C TRP A 66 4.32 4.46 3.33
N ASN A 67 3.54 4.65 2.28
CA ASN A 67 4.05 5.11 0.99
C ASN A 67 3.83 6.61 0.91
N LYS A 68 4.92 7.37 0.75
CA LYS A 68 4.86 8.80 0.45
C LYS A 68 5.34 9.01 -0.98
N ASP A 69 4.45 8.74 -1.93
CA ASP A 69 4.73 9.03 -3.33
C ASP A 69 4.49 10.52 -3.59
N PHE A 70 5.58 11.27 -3.79
CA PHE A 70 5.51 12.72 -4.04
C PHE A 70 4.80 13.06 -5.36
N PHE A 71 4.61 12.07 -6.25
CA PHE A 71 3.96 12.25 -7.55
C PHE A 71 2.51 11.77 -7.57
N ASN A 72 1.99 11.28 -6.45
CA ASN A 72 0.65 10.73 -6.36
C ASN A 72 -0.26 11.63 -5.54
N ASP A 73 -1.50 11.82 -6.01
CA ASP A 73 -2.51 12.62 -5.32
C ASP A 73 -3.14 11.88 -4.13
N ARG A 74 -2.60 10.73 -3.73
CA ARG A 74 -3.14 9.89 -2.66
C ARG A 74 -2.01 9.28 -1.84
N ASP A 75 -2.16 9.38 -0.53
CA ASP A 75 -1.33 8.66 0.43
C ASP A 75 -1.91 7.26 0.70
N TYR A 76 -1.01 6.32 0.98
CA TYR A 76 -1.38 4.93 1.29
C TYR A 76 -0.69 4.45 2.55
N MET A 77 -1.45 3.67 3.31
CA MET A 77 -0.94 2.98 4.49
C MET A 77 -1.26 1.49 4.39
N ALA A 78 -0.34 0.64 4.81
CA ALA A 78 -0.58 -0.78 4.99
C ALA A 78 -0.37 -1.17 6.46
N LEU A 79 -1.32 -1.92 7.00
CA LEU A 79 -1.27 -2.60 8.30
C LEU A 79 -1.00 -4.07 8.05
N ILE A 80 0.26 -4.47 8.22
CA ILE A 80 0.74 -5.80 7.84
C ILE A 80 0.91 -6.65 9.10
N SER A 81 0.16 -7.73 9.17
CA SER A 81 0.22 -8.70 10.27
C SER A 81 1.29 -9.76 10.01
N LEU A 82 2.01 -10.13 11.07
CA LEU A 82 3.09 -11.11 11.01
C LEU A 82 3.26 -11.83 12.35
N SER A 83 3.74 -13.07 12.29
CA SER A 83 4.06 -13.86 13.48
C SER A 83 5.35 -13.37 14.16
N ALA A 84 5.59 -13.83 15.39
CA ALA A 84 6.85 -13.56 16.08
C ALA A 84 8.08 -14.11 15.32
N GLU A 85 7.93 -15.28 14.69
CA GLU A 85 8.97 -15.91 13.87
C GLU A 85 9.29 -15.05 12.65
N SER A 86 8.28 -14.70 11.86
CA SER A 86 8.42 -13.84 10.67
C SER A 86 9.00 -12.47 11.03
N LEU A 87 8.65 -11.90 12.18
CA LEU A 87 9.23 -10.62 12.63
C LEU A 87 10.72 -10.75 12.96
N ASN A 88 11.13 -11.86 13.57
CA ASN A 88 12.54 -12.09 13.90
C ASN A 88 13.38 -12.26 12.64
N GLU A 89 12.88 -13.01 11.66
CA GLU A 89 13.51 -13.14 10.34
C GLU A 89 13.60 -11.78 9.63
N PHE A 90 12.50 -11.03 9.63
CA PHE A 90 12.44 -9.68 9.07
C PHE A 90 13.51 -8.78 9.70
N ARG A 91 13.60 -8.76 11.04
CA ARG A 91 14.59 -7.96 11.77
C ARG A 91 16.04 -8.39 11.51
N ALA A 92 16.29 -9.68 11.34
CA ALA A 92 17.62 -10.19 11.02
C ALA A 92 18.08 -9.65 9.65
N LYS A 93 17.26 -9.80 8.61
CA LYS A 93 17.58 -9.28 7.26
C LYS A 93 17.68 -7.76 7.24
N PHE A 94 16.83 -7.05 8.00
CA PHE A 94 16.87 -5.59 8.07
C PHE A 94 18.17 -5.08 8.71
N ARG A 95 18.69 -5.75 9.74
CA ARG A 95 19.97 -5.41 10.37
C ARG A 95 21.15 -5.63 9.42
N GLU A 96 21.11 -6.67 8.60
CA GLU A 96 22.14 -6.97 7.60
C GLU A 96 22.15 -5.95 6.46
N ALA A 97 20.98 -5.42 6.10
CA ALA A 97 20.82 -4.49 4.99
C ALA A 97 21.32 -3.05 5.29
N GLY A 98 21.51 -2.68 6.56
CA GLY A 98 21.97 -1.34 6.94
C GLY A 98 20.88 -0.27 6.86
N SER A 99 21.20 0.89 6.25
CA SER A 99 20.22 1.98 6.09
C SER A 99 19.26 1.68 4.96
N VAL A 100 18.03 1.34 5.29
CA VAL A 100 16.98 1.03 4.32
C VAL A 100 15.98 2.19 4.29
N ASP A 101 15.80 2.79 3.12
CA ASP A 101 14.77 3.81 2.93
C ASP A 101 13.41 3.17 2.65
N GLU A 102 13.34 2.21 1.72
CA GLU A 102 12.09 1.65 1.22
C GLU A 102 12.16 0.12 1.05
N ILE A 103 11.00 -0.52 1.21
CA ILE A 103 10.85 -1.97 1.12
C ILE A 103 9.61 -2.26 0.27
N SER A 104 9.72 -3.22 -0.63
CA SER A 104 8.58 -3.79 -1.35
C SER A 104 8.02 -4.95 -0.54
N PHE A 105 6.72 -4.90 -0.23
CA PHE A 105 6.01 -5.90 0.55
C PHE A 105 4.97 -6.59 -0.31
N ILE A 106 4.91 -7.92 -0.25
CA ILE A 106 3.81 -8.71 -0.81
C ILE A 106 2.85 -9.03 0.32
N VAL A 107 1.63 -8.49 0.22
CA VAL A 107 0.63 -8.58 1.28
C VAL A 107 -0.60 -9.30 0.75
N ASN A 108 -1.08 -10.30 1.50
CA ASN A 108 -2.43 -10.82 1.30
C ASN A 108 -3.42 -9.85 1.96
N VAL A 109 -4.17 -9.09 1.15
CA VAL A 109 -5.10 -8.08 1.67
C VAL A 109 -6.40 -8.75 2.11
N SER A 110 -6.70 -8.65 3.40
CA SER A 110 -7.95 -9.18 3.97
C SER A 110 -9.03 -8.11 4.11
N GLU A 111 -8.65 -6.84 4.19
CA GLU A 111 -9.56 -5.74 4.48
C GLU A 111 -9.01 -4.43 3.89
N ILE A 112 -9.89 -3.61 3.33
CA ILE A 112 -9.56 -2.27 2.82
C ILE A 112 -10.40 -1.27 3.61
N ILE A 113 -9.74 -0.43 4.39
CA ILE A 113 -10.36 0.65 5.15
C ILE A 113 -10.13 1.92 4.34
N SER A 114 -11.08 2.22 3.45
CA SER A 114 -11.11 3.43 2.64
C SER A 114 -12.21 4.36 3.13
N TYR A 115 -11.92 5.66 3.27
CA TYR A 115 -12.95 6.65 3.55
C TYR A 115 -13.80 6.88 2.28
N PRO A 116 -15.14 6.80 2.36
CA PRO A 116 -16.00 6.69 1.19
C PRO A 116 -16.04 7.98 0.36
N LEU A 117 -16.19 7.81 -0.96
CA LEU A 117 -16.58 8.86 -1.90
C LEU A 117 -17.87 9.52 -1.42
N GLN A 118 -17.86 10.84 -1.23
CA GLN A 118 -19.06 11.58 -0.88
C GLN A 118 -19.72 12.11 -2.15
N LEU A 119 -21.00 11.78 -2.32
CA LEU A 119 -21.82 12.42 -3.33
C LEU A 119 -22.08 13.86 -2.86
N LYS A 120 -21.48 14.86 -3.52
CA LYS A 120 -21.77 16.27 -3.24
C LYS A 120 -22.62 16.82 -4.38
N SER A 121 -23.56 17.68 -4.03
CA SER A 121 -24.31 18.49 -4.97
C SER A 121 -23.92 19.93 -4.75
N ASN A 122 -23.54 20.65 -5.81
CA ASN A 122 -23.35 22.08 -5.66
C ASN A 122 -24.74 22.73 -5.58
N ILE A 123 -25.13 23.18 -4.39
CA ILE A 123 -26.32 24.02 -4.20
C ILE A 123 -25.81 25.47 -4.16
N GLU A 124 -25.15 25.90 -5.24
CA GLU A 124 -24.84 27.32 -5.41
C GLU A 124 -26.10 28.02 -5.90
N HIS A 125 -26.61 28.91 -5.06
CA HIS A 125 -27.76 29.73 -5.30
C HIS A 125 -27.57 30.59 -6.57
N SER A 126 -28.02 30.15 -7.75
CA SER A 126 -28.61 30.98 -8.84
C SER A 126 -28.63 30.39 -10.27
N SER A 127 -28.49 29.08 -10.49
CA SER A 127 -28.76 28.50 -11.83
C SER A 127 -29.46 27.16 -11.75
N ASP A 128 -30.46 26.93 -12.61
CA ASP A 128 -31.38 25.78 -12.65
C ASP A 128 -30.75 24.39 -12.88
N ASP A 129 -29.43 24.29 -12.88
CA ASP A 129 -28.73 23.03 -13.12
C ASP A 129 -28.11 22.50 -11.82
N ILE A 130 -28.80 21.54 -11.21
CA ILE A 130 -28.24 20.73 -10.12
C ILE A 130 -27.33 19.67 -10.73
N TYR A 131 -26.02 19.90 -10.63
CA TYR A 131 -25.04 18.87 -10.96
C TYR A 131 -24.71 18.05 -9.70
N THR A 132 -25.02 16.75 -9.78
CA THR A 132 -24.54 15.79 -8.81
C THR A 132 -23.18 15.28 -9.28
N TYR A 133 -22.15 15.43 -8.46
CA TYR A 133 -20.82 14.93 -8.77
C TYR A 133 -20.28 14.12 -7.59
N LEU A 134 -19.45 13.13 -7.90
CA LEU A 134 -18.66 12.44 -6.89
C LEU A 134 -17.56 13.42 -6.46
N SER A 135 -17.69 13.95 -5.23
CA SER A 135 -16.58 14.66 -4.61
C SER A 135 -15.69 13.62 -3.98
N LEU A 136 -14.46 13.53 -4.47
CA LEU A 136 -13.36 13.12 -3.63
C LEU A 136 -13.37 14.09 -2.43
N ASP A 137 -13.38 13.59 -1.21
CA ASP A 137 -13.31 14.49 -0.07
C ASP A 137 -12.02 15.30 -0.19
N SER A 138 -12.10 16.61 0.04
CA SER A 138 -11.12 17.60 -0.43
C SER A 138 -9.76 17.56 0.29
N ASP A 139 -9.49 16.51 1.07
CA ASP A 139 -8.29 16.37 1.90
C ASP A 139 -7.45 15.11 1.58
N PHE A 140 -7.49 14.59 0.35
CA PHE A 140 -6.67 13.44 -0.09
C PHE A 140 -7.00 12.15 0.68
N SER A 141 -7.88 11.33 0.12
CA SER A 141 -8.35 10.09 0.77
C SER A 141 -7.20 9.10 1.02
N LEU A 142 -6.75 8.99 2.27
CA LEU A 142 -5.87 7.92 2.72
C LEU A 142 -6.56 6.57 2.53
N ILE A 143 -5.94 5.67 1.79
CA ILE A 143 -6.40 4.28 1.67
C ILE A 143 -5.54 3.41 2.59
N ILE A 144 -6.22 2.68 3.48
CA ILE A 144 -5.56 1.79 4.44
C ILE A 144 -5.82 0.35 4.03
N PHE A 145 -4.77 -0.38 3.68
CA PHE A 145 -4.81 -1.82 3.45
C PHE A 145 -4.50 -2.55 4.74
N LYS A 146 -5.22 -3.62 5.03
CA LYS A 146 -4.91 -4.51 6.14
C LYS A 146 -4.82 -5.95 5.66
N GLY A 147 -3.77 -6.63 6.08
CA GLY A 147 -3.46 -7.95 5.56
C GLY A 147 -2.35 -8.66 6.31
N SER A 148 -1.91 -9.78 5.75
CA SER A 148 -0.79 -10.57 6.27
C SER A 148 0.40 -10.52 5.31
N LEU A 149 1.61 -10.46 5.87
CA LEU A 149 2.84 -10.50 5.07
C LEU A 149 3.00 -11.89 4.43
N ILE A 150 3.25 -11.92 3.12
CA ILE A 150 3.66 -13.13 2.40
C ILE A 150 5.17 -13.13 2.20
N ASP A 151 5.69 -12.08 1.58
CA ASP A 151 7.12 -11.93 1.29
C ASP A 151 7.50 -10.44 1.16
N TYR A 152 8.80 -10.15 1.06
CA TYR A 152 9.31 -8.79 0.93
C TYR A 152 10.68 -8.73 0.25
N TYR A 153 10.98 -7.58 -0.36
CA TYR A 153 12.29 -7.23 -0.87
C TYR A 153 12.77 -5.92 -0.27
N ILE A 154 13.91 -5.98 0.42
CA ILE A 154 14.60 -4.80 0.95
C ILE A 154 15.33 -4.13 -0.21
N MET A 155 14.90 -2.92 -0.58
CA MET A 155 15.49 -2.19 -1.68
C MET A 155 16.84 -1.65 -1.25
N LYS A 156 17.85 -1.83 -2.11
CA LYS A 156 19.17 -1.24 -1.85
C LYS A 156 19.12 0.23 -2.18
N THR A 157 19.75 1.04 -1.34
CA THR A 157 20.03 2.46 -1.57
C THR A 157 21.52 2.66 -1.78
N GLU A 158 21.90 3.64 -2.59
CA GLU A 158 23.32 4.03 -2.70
C GLU A 158 23.76 4.59 -1.34
N GLU A 159 24.89 4.11 -0.80
CA GLU A 159 25.52 4.75 0.36
C GLU A 159 25.85 6.19 -0.04
N GLN A 160 25.26 7.17 0.65
CA GLN A 160 25.58 8.59 0.47
C GLN A 160 27.00 8.91 0.92
#